data_AF-A0AAW0NW00-F1
#
_entry.id   AF-A0AAW0NW00-F1
#
_cell.length_a   1.000
_cell.length_b   1.000
_cell.length_c   1.000
_cell.angle_alpha   90.00
_cell.angle_beta   90.00
_cell.angle_gamma   90.00
#
_symmetry.space_group_name_H-M   'P 1'
#
loop_
_entity.id
_entity.type
_entity.pdbx_description
1 polymer ?
#
loop_
_entity_poly.entity_id
_entity_poly.type
_entity_poly.pdbx_seq_one_letter_code
_entity_poly.pdbx_strand_id
1 'polypeptide(L)'
;MVQSNSIEGKRRKNCLFSTRRGRVDGTRRWCRQFSHGLKQFQSCSGVESRLSKLAMALCGGVGAMALPSELIVHIFSFLSDRDKLRASSVCSRWRECLFYPALWTELKLRIGGGGSISDETPRLEFLMRRFGSFVRELQLELAPVEGYLSPLNSDASTVRTEPPPRGADNDPQLSGRWRDAMITYLNQVLCVFTSIKNNRNLQMLRLYGDTCVLQQEGLLDSSNLHQIEQGDKKINEIQQLFMEFLSNNRQLRWLSCSFMLGLVTPSSLTCLSNPSAETLQHLSLLDHQLGPLISPSELGRLSNLKSLALDFSDFTSELCGLLASPRRTPLHRLSLLLNGAALEFKPLDGIATEDDWKAMVRVSTNLRVYIMALEVVSSELLRILKPSLPLERLHLDSYSTVVTDATLELISQQYNKTLTHFLLLRDDPDFPDLSINRNEDPLVLLAWRCTRLAVLVLHGYTVWSHNLVAISRLRGSSLKILTVSEESIDFDPDQSMCMEGDPVHNLVKEVSLGLGRVWHPCLDANLVLSEPTQHFHQEVHAFSMGM
;
A
#
# COMPACT_ATOMS: atom_id res chain seq x y z
N MET A 1 -48.30 21.29 5.16
CA MET A 1 -47.74 22.28 6.09
C MET A 1 -46.60 21.59 6.83
N VAL A 2 -45.39 22.18 6.78
CA VAL A 2 -44.13 21.81 7.48
C VAL A 2 -43.48 20.49 7.00
N GLN A 3 -42.56 20.45 6.02
CA GLN A 3 -41.11 20.80 6.01
C GLN A 3 -40.23 20.14 7.10
N SER A 4 -39.33 19.23 6.69
CA SER A 4 -37.98 19.08 7.27
C SER A 4 -37.04 18.21 6.40
N ASN A 5 -36.20 18.89 5.63
CA ASN A 5 -34.80 18.64 5.23
C ASN A 5 -34.22 17.21 5.24
N SER A 6 -33.88 16.71 4.04
CA SER A 6 -32.81 15.73 3.83
C SER A 6 -31.57 16.44 3.29
N ILE A 7 -30.47 16.40 4.05
CA ILE A 7 -29.15 16.92 3.69
C ILE A 7 -28.48 15.85 2.82
N GLU A 8 -28.36 16.13 1.53
CA GLU A 8 -27.69 15.25 0.56
C GLU A 8 -26.17 15.41 0.69
N GLY A 9 -25.51 14.36 1.24
CA GLY A 9 -24.06 14.31 1.39
C GLY A 9 -23.35 14.20 0.04
N LYS A 10 -22.50 15.18 -0.27
CA LYS A 10 -21.54 15.15 -1.39
C LYS A 10 -20.67 13.89 -1.32
N ARG A 11 -20.93 12.92 -2.21
CA ARG A 11 -20.01 11.81 -2.49
C ARG A 11 -18.72 12.37 -3.10
N ARG A 12 -17.58 12.19 -2.42
CA ARG A 12 -16.24 12.38 -2.99
C ARG A 12 -16.09 11.40 -4.16
N LYS A 13 -15.75 11.92 -5.34
CA LYS A 13 -15.45 11.12 -6.53
C LYS A 13 -13.97 10.77 -6.51
N ASN A 14 -13.64 9.50 -6.36
CA ASN A 14 -12.27 8.99 -6.40
C ASN A 14 -11.79 8.97 -7.85
N CYS A 15 -10.64 9.59 -8.13
CA CYS A 15 -9.95 9.46 -9.42
C CYS A 15 -9.17 8.14 -9.45
N LEU A 16 -9.74 7.09 -10.03
CA LEU A 16 -9.09 5.78 -10.17
C LEU A 16 -8.33 5.68 -11.50
N PHE A 17 -7.01 5.78 -11.44
CA PHE A 17 -6.11 5.28 -12.48
C PHE A 17 -5.49 3.96 -11.99
N SER A 18 -6.29 2.89 -11.95
CA SER A 18 -5.85 1.53 -11.60
C SER A 18 -6.36 0.53 -12.64
N THR A 19 -5.44 -0.28 -13.17
CA THR A 19 -5.73 -1.52 -13.88
C THR A 19 -6.10 -2.60 -12.88
N ARG A 20 -7.40 -2.82 -12.61
CA ARG A 20 -7.87 -4.08 -12.02
C ARG A 20 -8.07 -5.12 -13.13
N ARG A 21 -7.37 -6.25 -13.04
CA ARG A 21 -7.56 -7.43 -13.90
C ARG A 21 -8.97 -8.00 -13.66
N GLY A 22 -9.78 -8.07 -14.72
CA GLY A 22 -11.14 -8.60 -14.67
C GLY A 22 -12.03 -8.04 -15.78
N ARG A 23 -11.91 -8.60 -16.99
CA ARG A 23 -12.55 -8.30 -18.30
C ARG A 23 -11.66 -7.52 -19.28
N VAL A 24 -10.92 -8.32 -20.03
CA VAL A 24 -10.12 -7.98 -21.20
C VAL A 24 -11.07 -7.47 -22.30
N ASP A 25 -10.93 -6.19 -22.67
CA ASP A 25 -11.07 -5.63 -24.04
C ASP A 25 -11.28 -4.10 -24.07
N GLY A 26 -11.63 -3.48 -22.93
CA GLY A 26 -11.85 -2.02 -22.86
C GLY A 26 -10.59 -1.16 -22.66
N THR A 27 -9.59 -1.67 -21.94
CA THR A 27 -8.42 -0.90 -21.45
C THR A 27 -7.26 -0.83 -22.43
N ARG A 28 -7.11 -1.80 -23.35
CA ARG A 28 -6.12 -1.72 -24.45
C ARG A 28 -6.45 -0.56 -25.41
N ARG A 29 -7.71 -0.14 -25.48
CA ARG A 29 -8.17 1.00 -26.27
C ARG A 29 -7.90 2.35 -25.58
N TRP A 30 -7.81 2.38 -24.24
CA TRP A 30 -7.51 3.58 -23.41
C TRP A 30 -6.06 4.07 -23.57
N CYS A 31 -5.07 3.18 -23.45
CA CYS A 31 -3.66 3.54 -23.72
C CYS A 31 -3.44 3.93 -25.18
N ARG A 32 -4.07 3.21 -26.15
CA ARG A 32 -3.94 3.58 -27.56
C ARG A 32 -4.59 4.93 -27.87
N GLN A 33 -5.77 5.27 -27.35
CA GLN A 33 -6.40 6.58 -27.63
C GLN A 33 -5.73 7.75 -26.91
N PHE A 34 -5.21 7.56 -25.70
CA PHE A 34 -4.45 8.59 -25.00
C PHE A 34 -3.06 8.80 -25.63
N SER A 35 -2.34 7.72 -25.99
CA SER A 35 -1.07 7.82 -26.72
C SER A 35 -1.23 8.27 -28.18
N HIS A 36 -2.34 7.98 -28.86
CA HIS A 36 -2.62 8.50 -30.20
C HIS A 36 -3.03 9.99 -30.15
N GLY A 37 -3.73 10.41 -29.09
CA GLY A 37 -3.96 11.82 -28.76
C GLY A 37 -2.67 12.55 -28.38
N LEU A 38 -1.75 11.91 -27.66
CA LEU A 38 -0.43 12.44 -27.32
C LEU A 38 0.52 12.51 -28.54
N LYS A 39 0.48 11.51 -29.43
CA LYS A 39 1.22 11.53 -30.72
C LYS A 39 0.72 12.63 -31.65
N GLN A 40 -0.58 12.94 -31.65
CA GLN A 40 -1.11 14.16 -32.28
C GLN A 40 -0.66 15.45 -31.58
N PHE A 41 -0.47 15.42 -30.26
CA PHE A 41 0.03 16.54 -29.45
C PHE A 41 1.50 16.88 -29.74
N GLN A 42 2.38 15.88 -29.93
CA GLN A 42 3.79 16.10 -30.28
C GLN A 42 3.98 16.50 -31.76
N SER A 43 3.10 16.06 -32.66
CA SER A 43 3.16 16.41 -34.08
C SER A 43 2.74 17.86 -34.40
N CYS A 44 2.05 18.55 -33.48
CA CYS A 44 1.46 19.87 -33.76
C CYS A 44 2.24 21.06 -33.16
N SER A 45 3.34 20.84 -32.45
CA SER A 45 4.22 21.92 -31.98
C SER A 45 5.09 22.56 -33.08
N GLY A 46 4.83 22.23 -34.35
CA GLY A 46 5.57 22.73 -35.52
C GLY A 46 4.72 23.29 -36.66
N VAL A 47 3.40 23.43 -36.52
CA VAL A 47 2.52 23.94 -37.59
C VAL A 47 1.62 25.07 -37.08
N GLU A 48 2.23 26.12 -36.55
CA GLU A 48 1.51 27.26 -35.97
C GLU A 48 1.27 28.42 -36.98
N SER A 49 1.33 28.21 -38.31
CA SER A 49 1.32 29.36 -39.24
C SER A 49 0.29 29.39 -40.36
N ARG A 50 -0.65 28.44 -40.51
CA ARG A 50 -1.57 28.48 -41.69
C ARG A 50 -3.06 28.22 -41.48
N LEU A 51 -3.55 27.99 -40.27
CA LEU A 51 -5.00 27.76 -40.03
C LEU A 51 -5.73 28.89 -39.27
N SER A 52 -5.05 29.99 -38.94
CA SER A 52 -5.68 31.12 -38.21
C SER A 52 -6.48 32.09 -39.09
N LYS A 53 -6.52 31.91 -40.42
CA LYS A 53 -7.14 32.88 -41.34
C LYS A 53 -8.47 32.47 -41.98
N LEU A 54 -9.02 31.29 -41.68
CA LEU A 54 -10.28 30.81 -42.29
C LEU A 54 -11.39 30.44 -41.30
N ALA A 55 -11.20 30.65 -40.00
CA ALA A 55 -12.21 30.38 -38.96
C ALA A 55 -12.87 31.66 -38.39
N MET A 56 -12.85 32.77 -39.12
CA MET A 56 -13.42 34.06 -38.68
C MET A 56 -14.49 34.62 -39.62
N ALA A 57 -15.35 33.74 -40.13
CA ALA A 57 -16.58 34.20 -40.77
C ALA A 57 -17.68 33.14 -40.66
N LEU A 58 -18.81 33.55 -40.05
CA LEU A 58 -20.14 32.93 -40.12
C LEU A 58 -20.40 31.74 -39.20
N CYS A 59 -20.77 32.01 -37.95
CA CYS A 59 -22.01 31.50 -37.33
C CYS A 59 -22.19 32.10 -35.92
N GLY A 60 -23.31 32.78 -35.70
CA GLY A 60 -23.73 33.29 -34.39
C GLY A 60 -23.81 32.15 -33.36
N GLY A 61 -23.14 32.36 -32.23
CA GLY A 61 -22.97 31.34 -31.20
C GLY A 61 -24.26 31.00 -30.47
N VAL A 62 -24.83 29.85 -30.78
CA VAL A 62 -25.69 29.09 -29.87
C VAL A 62 -25.24 27.64 -29.92
N GLY A 63 -24.51 27.21 -28.89
CA GLY A 63 -23.99 25.86 -28.77
C GLY A 63 -23.04 25.73 -27.59
N ALA A 64 -22.73 24.49 -27.20
CA ALA A 64 -21.83 24.18 -26.07
C ALA A 64 -20.45 24.86 -26.14
N MET A 65 -20.07 25.37 -27.31
CA MET A 65 -18.84 26.12 -27.59
C MET A 65 -18.84 27.56 -27.03
N ALA A 66 -20.02 28.14 -26.78
CA ALA A 66 -20.19 29.50 -26.27
C ALA A 66 -20.25 29.58 -24.73
N LEU A 67 -20.28 28.44 -24.03
CA LEU A 67 -20.38 28.39 -22.58
C LEU A 67 -19.14 29.03 -21.91
N PRO A 68 -19.32 29.86 -20.86
CA PRO A 68 -18.24 30.30 -19.97
C PRO A 68 -17.46 29.12 -19.37
N SER A 69 -16.17 29.33 -19.12
CA SER A 69 -15.27 28.29 -18.62
C SER A 69 -15.76 27.72 -17.29
N GLU A 70 -16.33 28.55 -16.43
CA GLU A 70 -16.89 28.21 -15.13
C GLU A 70 -18.04 27.19 -15.27
N LEU A 71 -18.89 27.36 -16.29
CA LEU A 71 -19.99 26.43 -16.56
C LEU A 71 -19.47 25.10 -17.12
N ILE A 72 -18.46 25.12 -17.99
CA ILE A 72 -17.83 23.89 -18.50
C ILE A 72 -17.18 23.11 -17.35
N VAL A 73 -16.47 23.79 -16.45
CA VAL A 73 -15.89 23.20 -15.26
C VAL A 73 -16.97 22.64 -14.33
N HIS A 74 -18.08 23.37 -14.15
CA HIS A 74 -19.22 22.87 -13.39
C HIS A 74 -19.81 21.61 -14.02
N ILE A 75 -19.98 21.56 -15.34
CA ILE A 75 -20.41 20.36 -16.06
C ILE A 75 -19.41 19.21 -15.82
N PHE A 76 -18.11 19.45 -15.96
CA PHE A 76 -17.06 18.45 -15.71
C PHE A 76 -17.08 17.92 -14.28
N SER A 77 -17.51 18.72 -13.31
CA SER A 77 -17.65 18.27 -11.91
C SER A 77 -18.71 17.16 -11.75
N PHE A 78 -19.68 17.06 -12.67
CA PHE A 78 -20.68 15.99 -12.70
C PHE A 78 -20.24 14.74 -13.46
N LEU A 79 -19.21 14.84 -14.30
CA LEU A 79 -18.70 13.72 -15.10
C LEU A 79 -17.77 12.78 -14.31
N SER A 80 -17.64 11.54 -14.79
CA SER A 80 -16.55 10.64 -14.42
C SER A 80 -15.25 11.06 -15.12
N ASP A 81 -14.07 10.66 -14.64
CA ASP A 81 -12.81 11.10 -15.27
C ASP A 81 -12.69 10.64 -16.73
N ARG A 82 -13.23 9.45 -17.03
CA ARG A 82 -13.33 8.94 -18.41
C ARG A 82 -14.18 9.86 -19.28
N ASP A 83 -15.29 10.35 -18.74
CA ASP A 83 -16.21 11.20 -19.49
C ASP A 83 -15.71 12.66 -19.56
N LYS A 84 -14.99 13.16 -18.55
CA LYS A 84 -14.25 14.44 -18.63
C LYS A 84 -13.26 14.41 -19.80
N LEU A 85 -12.49 13.33 -19.94
CA LEU A 85 -11.53 13.18 -21.05
C LEU A 85 -12.22 13.14 -22.41
N ARG A 86 -13.31 12.39 -22.54
CA ARG A 86 -14.12 12.38 -23.77
C ARG A 86 -14.68 13.75 -24.09
N ALA A 87 -15.25 14.44 -23.10
CA ALA A 87 -15.79 15.78 -23.27
C ALA A 87 -14.70 16.81 -23.63
N SER A 88 -13.48 16.65 -23.12
CA SER A 88 -12.32 17.48 -23.47
C SER A 88 -11.86 17.33 -24.93
N SER A 89 -12.31 16.30 -25.65
CA SER A 89 -12.01 16.09 -27.06
C SER A 89 -12.91 16.88 -28.02
N VAL A 90 -13.99 17.47 -27.50
CA VAL A 90 -14.98 18.22 -28.31
C VAL A 90 -14.36 19.45 -28.97
N CYS A 91 -13.59 20.24 -28.21
CA CYS A 91 -12.89 21.42 -28.72
C CYS A 91 -11.75 21.88 -27.80
N SER A 92 -10.92 22.83 -28.28
CA SER A 92 -9.82 23.42 -27.50
C SER A 92 -10.29 24.05 -26.18
N ARG A 93 -11.41 24.78 -26.19
CA ARG A 93 -11.95 25.44 -24.98
C ARG A 93 -12.33 24.44 -23.89
N TRP A 94 -13.04 23.38 -24.25
CA TRP A 94 -13.40 22.31 -23.32
C TRP A 94 -12.16 21.54 -22.84
N ARG A 95 -11.14 21.41 -23.70
CA ARG A 95 -9.85 20.84 -23.34
C ARG A 95 -9.10 21.66 -22.30
N GLU A 96 -9.06 22.99 -22.43
CA GLU A 96 -8.44 23.87 -21.45
C GLU A 96 -9.14 23.81 -20.09
N CYS A 97 -10.48 23.73 -20.10
CA CYS A 97 -11.28 23.59 -18.90
C CYS A 97 -11.01 22.29 -18.14
N LEU A 98 -10.48 21.26 -18.81
CA LEU A 98 -10.10 20.00 -18.16
C LEU A 98 -9.09 20.25 -17.04
N PHE A 99 -8.15 21.18 -17.21
CA PHE A 99 -7.05 21.37 -16.26
C PHE A 99 -7.37 22.32 -15.10
N TYR A 100 -8.65 22.66 -14.89
CA TYR A 100 -9.02 23.53 -13.77
C TYR A 100 -8.80 22.83 -12.43
N PRO A 101 -8.22 23.53 -11.42
CA PRO A 101 -7.92 22.95 -10.11
C PRO A 101 -9.09 22.29 -9.40
N ALA A 102 -10.29 22.84 -9.58
CA ALA A 102 -11.52 22.33 -8.95
C ALA A 102 -11.88 20.90 -9.40
N LEU A 103 -11.35 20.42 -10.53
CA LEU A 103 -11.67 19.11 -11.09
C LEU A 103 -10.72 18.00 -10.65
N TRP A 104 -9.54 18.38 -10.14
CA TRP A 104 -8.43 17.48 -9.84
C TRP A 104 -7.84 17.81 -8.47
N THR A 105 -8.67 17.70 -7.44
CA THR A 105 -8.21 17.85 -6.06
C THR A 105 -7.36 16.66 -5.61
N GLU A 106 -7.63 15.49 -6.18
CA GLU A 106 -6.92 14.23 -5.92
C GLU A 106 -6.24 13.74 -7.20
N LEU A 107 -4.98 13.34 -7.07
CA LEU A 107 -4.18 12.75 -8.12
C LEU A 107 -3.54 11.45 -7.62
N LYS A 108 -3.97 10.33 -8.19
CA LYS A 108 -3.42 8.99 -7.93
C LYS A 108 -2.62 8.52 -9.14
N LEU A 109 -1.34 8.26 -8.94
CA LEU A 109 -0.39 7.86 -9.96
C LEU A 109 0.27 6.56 -9.56
N ARG A 110 0.33 5.62 -10.50
CA ARG A 110 1.16 4.42 -10.43
C ARG A 110 2.08 4.43 -11.63
N ILE A 111 3.37 4.24 -11.40
CA ILE A 111 4.42 4.28 -12.42
C ILE A 111 5.21 2.99 -12.31
N GLY A 112 5.48 2.32 -13.44
CA GLY A 112 5.99 0.96 -13.50
C GLY A 112 4.89 -0.11 -13.49
N GLY A 113 5.25 -1.34 -13.91
CA GLY A 113 4.36 -2.51 -13.88
C GLY A 113 3.63 -2.88 -15.20
N GLY A 114 4.29 -2.71 -16.36
CA GLY A 114 3.84 -3.34 -17.63
C GLY A 114 3.64 -2.42 -18.84
N GLY A 115 4.11 -1.16 -18.78
CA GLY A 115 4.23 -0.25 -19.93
C GLY A 115 5.67 -0.18 -20.46
N SER A 116 5.85 0.27 -21.72
CA SER A 116 7.18 0.64 -22.21
C SER A 116 7.68 1.85 -21.42
N ILE A 117 8.88 1.73 -20.84
CA ILE A 117 9.56 2.77 -20.02
C ILE A 117 9.55 4.14 -20.70
N SER A 118 9.56 4.19 -22.03
CA SER A 118 9.63 5.43 -22.82
C SER A 118 8.45 6.38 -22.63
N ASP A 119 7.25 5.85 -22.29
CA ASP A 119 6.01 6.65 -22.30
C ASP A 119 5.58 7.11 -20.90
N GLU A 120 6.12 6.51 -19.83
CA GLU A 120 5.67 6.77 -18.45
C GLU A 120 6.29 8.02 -17.83
N THR A 121 7.59 8.25 -18.04
CA THR A 121 8.29 9.43 -17.52
C THR A 121 7.76 10.74 -18.13
N PRO A 122 7.58 10.87 -19.46
CA PRO A 122 7.00 12.08 -20.04
C PRO A 122 5.55 12.33 -19.58
N ARG A 123 4.80 11.24 -19.31
CA ARG A 123 3.45 11.33 -18.77
C ARG A 123 3.46 11.87 -17.35
N LEU A 124 4.35 11.38 -16.49
CA LEU A 124 4.53 11.93 -15.14
C LEU A 124 4.88 13.41 -15.21
N GLU A 125 5.88 13.78 -16.00
CA GLU A 125 6.32 15.17 -16.16
C GLU A 125 5.17 16.09 -16.60
N PHE A 126 4.39 15.66 -17.58
CA PHE A 126 3.21 16.41 -18.03
C PHE A 126 2.20 16.59 -16.88
N LEU A 127 1.86 15.52 -16.16
CA LEU A 127 0.89 15.58 -15.07
C LEU A 127 1.41 16.46 -13.92
N MET A 128 2.67 16.32 -13.52
CA MET A 128 3.27 17.11 -12.45
C MET A 128 3.36 18.60 -12.83
N ARG A 129 3.73 18.91 -14.07
CA ARG A 129 3.75 20.28 -14.57
C ARG A 129 2.36 20.93 -14.59
N ARG A 130 1.29 20.15 -14.85
CA ARG A 130 -0.08 20.67 -14.94
C ARG A 130 -0.80 20.73 -13.60
N PHE A 131 -0.58 19.77 -12.71
CA PHE A 131 -1.37 19.59 -11.49
C PHE A 131 -0.58 19.82 -10.20
N GLY A 132 0.75 19.69 -10.23
CA GLY A 132 1.60 19.67 -9.03
C GLY A 132 1.47 20.92 -8.15
N SER A 133 1.23 22.08 -8.77
CA SER A 133 1.14 23.37 -8.06
C SER A 133 -0.15 23.56 -7.24
N PHE A 134 -1.22 22.82 -7.53
CA PHE A 134 -2.54 23.03 -6.89
C PHE A 134 -3.22 21.76 -6.37
N VAL A 135 -2.71 20.57 -6.70
CA VAL A 135 -3.26 19.31 -6.21
C VAL A 135 -3.33 19.32 -4.69
N ARG A 136 -4.39 18.77 -4.10
CA ARG A 136 -4.57 18.72 -2.64
C ARG A 136 -4.22 17.37 -2.06
N GLU A 137 -4.44 16.29 -2.81
CA GLU A 137 -4.13 14.93 -2.40
C GLU A 137 -3.31 14.27 -3.51
N LEU A 138 -2.04 13.97 -3.24
CA LEU A 138 -1.15 13.29 -4.16
C LEU A 138 -0.83 11.90 -3.61
N GLN A 139 -1.13 10.86 -4.38
CA GLN A 139 -0.74 9.48 -4.11
C GLN A 139 0.12 9.00 -5.28
N LEU A 140 1.35 8.60 -5.01
CA LEU A 140 2.29 8.11 -6.00
C LEU A 140 2.84 6.76 -5.54
N GLU A 141 2.69 5.76 -6.38
CA GLU A 141 3.34 4.45 -6.22
C GLU A 141 4.30 4.24 -7.38
N LEU A 142 5.58 4.11 -7.06
CA LEU A 142 6.64 3.75 -7.98
C LEU A 142 6.88 2.25 -7.82
N ALA A 143 6.44 1.48 -8.82
CA ALA A 143 6.55 0.03 -8.83
C ALA A 143 8.03 -0.42 -8.94
N PRO A 144 8.37 -1.62 -8.44
CA PRO A 144 9.72 -2.13 -8.48
C PRO A 144 10.25 -2.28 -9.91
N VAL A 145 11.58 -2.25 -10.01
CA VAL A 145 12.33 -2.42 -11.27
C VAL A 145 12.14 -3.82 -11.87
N GLU A 146 11.57 -4.78 -11.14
CA GLU A 146 11.40 -6.18 -11.55
C GLU A 146 10.51 -6.40 -12.76
N GLY A 147 9.54 -5.52 -13.01
CA GLY A 147 8.79 -5.49 -14.27
C GLY A 147 9.69 -5.26 -15.51
N TYR A 148 10.97 -4.92 -15.31
CA TYR A 148 12.00 -4.71 -16.33
C TYR A 148 13.03 -5.86 -16.39
N LEU A 149 13.00 -6.81 -15.46
CA LEU A 149 13.94 -7.94 -15.37
C LEU A 149 13.32 -9.30 -15.71
N SER A 150 12.01 -9.39 -15.98
CA SER A 150 11.41 -10.65 -16.46
C SER A 150 12.16 -11.15 -17.72
N PRO A 151 12.64 -12.40 -17.75
CA PRO A 151 13.25 -12.95 -18.95
C PRO A 151 12.20 -12.99 -20.06
N LEU A 152 12.52 -12.44 -21.22
CA LEU A 152 11.75 -12.71 -22.43
C LEU A 152 11.78 -14.22 -22.70
N ASN A 153 10.59 -14.82 -22.74
CA ASN A 153 10.23 -16.11 -23.34
C ASN A 153 11.02 -17.35 -22.86
N SER A 154 10.40 -18.19 -22.02
CA SER A 154 10.67 -19.63 -22.08
C SER A 154 9.63 -20.26 -23.01
N ASP A 155 10.05 -20.59 -24.24
CA ASP A 155 9.39 -21.67 -24.97
C ASP A 155 9.45 -22.93 -24.11
N ALA A 156 8.29 -23.56 -23.95
CA ALA A 156 8.13 -24.81 -23.23
C ALA A 156 8.92 -25.92 -23.92
N SER A 157 9.97 -26.41 -23.26
CA SER A 157 10.43 -27.81 -23.24
C SER A 157 11.93 -27.86 -22.93
N THR A 158 12.29 -28.19 -21.70
CA THR A 158 13.38 -29.12 -21.36
C THR A 158 13.47 -29.27 -19.85
N VAL A 159 13.30 -30.52 -19.40
CA VAL A 159 13.59 -30.99 -18.05
C VAL A 159 15.00 -30.54 -17.68
N ARG A 160 15.17 -29.85 -16.55
CA ARG A 160 16.49 -29.68 -15.91
C ARG A 160 16.42 -29.93 -14.42
N THR A 161 16.95 -31.09 -14.07
CA THR A 161 17.53 -31.46 -12.79
C THR A 161 18.78 -30.62 -12.52
N GLU A 162 19.03 -30.37 -11.24
CA GLU A 162 20.20 -29.70 -10.60
C GLU A 162 20.18 -28.17 -10.43
N PRO A 163 20.47 -27.67 -9.21
CA PRO A 163 20.66 -26.25 -8.93
C PRO A 163 22.00 -25.77 -9.52
N PRO A 164 22.09 -24.53 -10.05
CA PRO A 164 23.34 -24.02 -10.59
C PRO A 164 24.38 -23.82 -9.46
N PRO A 165 25.68 -23.99 -9.77
CA PRO A 165 26.74 -23.82 -8.79
C PRO A 165 26.85 -22.35 -8.35
N ARG A 166 27.09 -22.15 -7.05
CA ARG A 166 27.41 -20.86 -6.45
C ARG A 166 28.73 -20.35 -7.02
N GLY A 167 28.65 -19.35 -7.91
CA GLY A 167 29.79 -18.63 -8.46
C GLY A 167 29.79 -18.61 -9.99
N ALA A 168 29.09 -17.65 -10.58
CA ALA A 168 29.28 -17.25 -11.98
C ALA A 168 28.78 -15.81 -12.21
N ASP A 169 29.77 -14.93 -12.40
CA ASP A 169 29.80 -13.73 -13.24
C ASP A 169 28.66 -12.69 -13.21
N ASN A 170 29.03 -11.48 -12.80
CA ASN A 170 28.36 -10.22 -13.10
C ASN A 170 28.01 -10.13 -14.59
N ASP A 171 26.75 -10.37 -14.95
CA ASP A 171 26.24 -10.10 -16.29
C ASP A 171 26.22 -8.57 -16.52
N PRO A 172 27.09 -8.01 -17.39
CA PRO A 172 27.19 -6.56 -17.59
C PRO A 172 25.89 -5.95 -18.14
N GLN A 173 25.01 -6.76 -18.76
CA GLN A 173 23.73 -6.30 -19.28
C GLN A 173 22.70 -6.05 -18.16
N LEU A 174 22.67 -6.90 -17.13
CA LEU A 174 21.81 -6.73 -15.95
C LEU A 174 22.22 -5.49 -15.15
N SER A 175 23.53 -5.30 -14.94
CA SER A 175 24.09 -4.09 -14.31
C SER A 175 23.72 -2.80 -15.07
N GLY A 176 23.69 -2.84 -16.41
CA GLY A 176 23.25 -1.72 -17.25
C GLY A 176 21.77 -1.37 -17.07
N ARG A 177 20.88 -2.38 -17.13
CA ARG A 177 19.43 -2.18 -16.96
C ARG A 177 19.06 -1.66 -15.58
N TRP A 178 19.73 -2.15 -14.54
CA TRP A 178 19.57 -1.65 -13.18
C TRP A 178 19.95 -0.16 -13.08
N ARG A 179 21.10 0.23 -13.64
CA ARG A 179 21.54 1.64 -13.64
C ARG A 179 20.52 2.55 -14.31
N ASP A 180 20.00 2.16 -15.47
CA ASP A 180 19.00 2.94 -16.21
C ASP A 180 17.67 3.07 -15.43
N ALA A 181 17.24 1.98 -14.79
CA ALA A 181 16.02 1.97 -13.99
C ALA A 181 16.17 2.86 -12.74
N MET A 182 17.33 2.81 -12.07
CA MET A 182 17.66 3.68 -10.94
C MET A 182 17.70 5.16 -11.33
N ILE A 183 18.35 5.49 -12.45
CA ILE A 183 18.37 6.85 -12.98
C ILE A 183 16.94 7.33 -13.28
N THR A 184 16.12 6.46 -13.86
CA THR A 184 14.71 6.75 -14.17
C THR A 184 13.91 7.01 -12.89
N TYR A 185 14.03 6.14 -11.88
CA TYR A 185 13.41 6.32 -10.58
C TYR A 185 13.79 7.67 -9.95
N LEU A 186 15.09 7.98 -9.87
CA LEU A 186 15.57 9.25 -9.30
C LEU A 186 15.03 10.45 -10.07
N ASN A 187 14.99 10.40 -11.41
CA ASN A 187 14.41 11.47 -12.23
C ASN A 187 12.91 11.65 -11.99
N GLN A 188 12.17 10.56 -11.83
CA GLN A 188 10.73 10.60 -11.54
C GLN A 188 10.45 11.23 -10.18
N VAL A 189 11.20 10.84 -9.15
CA VAL A 189 11.09 11.42 -7.80
C VAL A 189 11.45 12.91 -7.83
N LEU A 190 12.55 13.27 -8.51
CA LEU A 190 12.98 14.67 -8.67
C LEU A 190 11.91 15.52 -9.38
N CYS A 191 11.31 15.00 -10.45
CA CYS A 191 10.22 15.65 -11.18
C CYS A 191 9.03 15.99 -10.27
N VAL A 192 8.62 15.03 -9.43
CA VAL A 192 7.51 15.18 -8.48
C VAL A 192 7.81 16.29 -7.49
N PHE A 193 8.95 16.20 -6.79
CA PHE A 193 9.30 17.18 -5.76
C PHE A 193 9.53 18.59 -6.31
N THR A 194 10.16 18.70 -7.48
CA THR A 194 10.32 19.99 -8.18
C THR A 194 8.97 20.65 -8.46
N SER A 195 7.94 19.84 -8.76
CA SER A 195 6.61 20.33 -9.12
C SER A 195 5.73 20.65 -7.90
N ILE A 196 5.93 19.97 -6.77
CA ILE A 196 5.11 20.17 -5.55
C ILE A 196 5.75 21.09 -4.50
N LYS A 197 7.04 21.44 -4.61
CA LYS A 197 7.75 22.23 -3.58
C LYS A 197 7.10 23.56 -3.19
N ASN A 198 6.38 24.18 -4.13
CA ASN A 198 5.67 25.45 -3.93
C ASN A 198 4.18 25.28 -3.61
N ASN A 199 3.68 24.05 -3.54
CA ASN A 199 2.27 23.78 -3.29
C ASN A 199 1.96 23.90 -1.79
N ARG A 200 1.38 25.05 -1.42
CA ARG A 200 0.99 25.36 -0.03
C ARG A 200 -0.35 24.73 0.39
N ASN A 201 -1.09 24.17 -0.56
CA ASN A 201 -2.45 23.66 -0.36
C ASN A 201 -2.52 22.13 -0.32
N LEU A 202 -1.40 21.42 -0.51
CA LEU A 202 -1.35 19.97 -0.42
C LEU A 202 -1.70 19.53 1.01
N GLN A 203 -2.76 18.74 1.15
CA GLN A 203 -3.28 18.22 2.41
C GLN A 203 -2.87 16.77 2.63
N MET A 204 -2.67 16.00 1.56
CA MET A 204 -2.24 14.61 1.63
C MET A 204 -1.11 14.36 0.63
N LEU A 205 0.00 13.82 1.15
CA LEU A 205 1.10 13.27 0.37
C LEU A 205 1.27 11.80 0.78
N ARG A 206 1.12 10.89 -0.18
CA ARG A 206 1.39 9.46 -0.02
C ARG A 206 2.34 9.00 -1.10
N LEU A 207 3.50 8.51 -0.70
CA LEU A 207 4.56 8.05 -1.58
C LEU A 207 4.94 6.63 -1.18
N TYR A 208 4.97 5.74 -2.16
CA TYR A 208 5.51 4.40 -2.06
C TYR A 208 6.54 4.21 -3.17
N GLY A 209 7.72 3.71 -2.82
CA GLY A 209 8.73 3.30 -3.78
C GLY A 209 9.26 1.95 -3.38
N ASP A 210 9.11 0.93 -4.22
CA ASP A 210 9.65 -0.38 -3.90
C ASP A 210 11.13 -0.44 -4.24
N THR A 211 11.98 -0.30 -3.23
CA THR A 211 13.43 -0.39 -3.38
C THR A 211 13.98 -1.68 -2.78
N CYS A 212 13.14 -2.54 -2.19
CA CYS A 212 13.55 -3.77 -1.52
C CYS A 212 14.10 -4.83 -2.50
N VAL A 213 13.57 -4.89 -3.73
CA VAL A 213 14.13 -5.76 -4.80
C VAL A 213 15.60 -5.43 -5.07
N LEU A 214 15.95 -4.14 -5.06
CA LEU A 214 17.33 -3.69 -5.29
C LEU A 214 18.26 -4.04 -4.12
N GLN A 215 17.69 -4.33 -2.94
CA GLN A 215 18.41 -4.69 -1.71
C GLN A 215 18.67 -6.21 -1.63
N GLN A 216 17.72 -7.05 -2.06
CA GLN A 216 17.87 -8.52 -2.03
C GLN A 216 18.98 -9.03 -2.97
N GLU A 217 19.25 -8.36 -4.09
CA GLU A 217 20.33 -8.75 -5.01
C GLU A 217 21.73 -8.29 -4.54
N GLY A 218 21.88 -7.66 -3.36
CA GLY A 218 23.16 -7.12 -2.90
C GLY A 218 23.67 -5.94 -3.73
N LEU A 219 22.82 -5.37 -4.59
CA LEU A 219 23.19 -4.36 -5.58
C LEU A 219 23.20 -2.92 -5.04
N LEU A 220 22.79 -2.68 -3.79
CA LEU A 220 22.75 -1.34 -3.17
C LEU A 220 23.88 -1.07 -2.18
N ASP A 221 24.98 -1.83 -2.20
CA ASP A 221 26.21 -1.38 -1.54
C ASP A 221 26.57 0.03 -2.00
N SER A 222 27.06 0.89 -1.10
CA SER A 222 27.51 2.26 -1.41
C SER A 222 28.44 2.30 -2.64
N SER A 223 29.23 1.24 -2.81
CA SER A 223 30.03 0.88 -3.98
C SER A 223 29.29 1.01 -5.33
N ASN A 224 28.03 0.56 -5.41
CA ASN A 224 27.21 0.53 -6.62
C ASN A 224 26.48 1.85 -6.87
N LEU A 225 26.14 2.58 -5.81
CA LEU A 225 25.62 3.95 -5.92
C LEU A 225 26.68 4.89 -6.50
N HIS A 226 27.96 4.70 -6.15
CA HIS A 226 29.08 5.41 -6.74
C HIS A 226 29.31 5.09 -8.23
N GLN A 227 28.84 3.94 -8.74
CA GLN A 227 28.85 3.63 -10.19
C GLN A 227 27.83 4.47 -10.97
N ILE A 228 26.87 5.09 -10.29
CA ILE A 228 25.99 6.11 -10.87
C ILE A 228 26.69 7.46 -10.62
N GLU A 229 27.38 8.00 -11.63
CA GLU A 229 28.22 9.23 -11.53
C GLU A 229 27.53 10.48 -10.91
N GLN A 230 26.21 10.44 -10.69
CA GLN A 230 25.40 11.50 -10.07
C GLN A 230 24.33 11.01 -9.07
N GLY A 231 24.34 9.73 -8.64
CA GLY A 231 23.31 9.16 -7.77
C GLY A 231 23.16 9.91 -6.45
N ASP A 232 24.27 10.05 -5.71
CA ASP A 232 24.31 10.77 -4.42
C ASP A 232 23.90 12.23 -4.56
N LYS A 233 24.30 12.90 -5.66
CA LYS A 233 23.93 14.29 -5.93
C LYS A 233 22.42 14.44 -6.10
N LYS A 234 21.79 13.54 -6.85
CA LYS A 234 20.33 13.55 -7.05
C LYS A 234 19.57 13.22 -5.77
N ILE A 235 20.04 12.27 -4.98
CA ILE A 235 19.45 11.95 -3.67
C ILE A 235 19.50 13.17 -2.76
N ASN A 236 20.66 13.83 -2.65
CA ASN A 236 20.79 15.06 -1.87
C ASN A 236 19.84 16.16 -2.37
N GLU A 237 19.71 16.34 -3.68
CA GLU A 237 18.76 17.30 -4.26
C GLU A 237 17.30 16.96 -3.91
N ILE A 238 16.92 15.68 -4.03
CA ILE A 238 15.60 15.18 -3.65
C ILE A 238 15.31 15.45 -2.16
N GLN A 239 16.27 15.17 -1.27
CA GLN A 239 16.16 15.46 0.16
C GLN A 239 15.96 16.96 0.41
N GLN A 240 16.73 17.82 -0.25
CA GLN A 240 16.58 19.27 -0.13
C GLN A 240 15.20 19.75 -0.59
N LEU A 241 14.72 19.25 -1.73
CA LEU A 241 13.38 19.59 -2.23
C LEU A 241 12.26 19.07 -1.31
N PHE A 242 12.45 17.90 -0.69
CA PHE A 242 11.52 17.37 0.31
C PHE A 242 11.47 18.26 1.55
N MET A 243 12.62 18.65 2.09
CA MET A 243 12.70 19.59 3.22
C MET A 243 12.12 20.96 2.87
N GLU A 244 12.40 21.49 1.66
CA GLU A 244 11.80 22.72 1.15
C GLU A 244 10.27 22.61 1.11
N PHE A 245 9.74 21.50 0.58
CA PHE A 245 8.31 21.20 0.58
C PHE A 245 7.70 21.21 1.99
N LEU A 246 8.32 20.51 2.95
CA LEU A 246 7.83 20.43 4.34
C LEU A 246 7.81 21.81 5.02
N SER A 247 8.79 22.67 4.71
CA SER A 247 8.86 24.04 5.25
C SER A 247 7.83 24.99 4.64
N ASN A 248 7.48 24.79 3.36
CA ASN A 248 6.57 25.66 2.62
C ASN A 248 5.10 25.28 2.80
N ASN A 249 4.79 24.00 3.01
CA ASN A 249 3.43 23.54 3.16
C ASN A 249 2.78 24.08 4.45
N ARG A 250 1.49 24.42 4.40
CA ARG A 250 0.75 25.01 5.54
C ARG A 250 -0.55 24.27 5.89
N GLN A 251 -0.85 23.18 5.19
CA GLN A 251 -2.16 22.52 5.23
C GLN A 251 -2.04 20.99 5.31
N LEU A 252 -0.82 20.46 5.52
CA LEU A 252 -0.57 19.03 5.48
C LEU A 252 -1.29 18.34 6.65
N ARG A 253 -2.14 17.38 6.32
CA ARG A 253 -2.88 16.55 7.28
C ARG A 253 -2.43 15.09 7.24
N TRP A 254 -1.87 14.67 6.11
CA TRP A 254 -1.45 13.30 5.89
C TRP A 254 -0.10 13.28 5.18
N LEU A 255 0.90 12.70 5.82
CA LEU A 255 2.22 12.45 5.25
C LEU A 255 2.52 10.96 5.38
N SER A 256 2.69 10.28 4.25
CA SER A 256 3.12 8.88 4.21
C SER A 256 4.22 8.73 3.16
N CYS A 257 5.38 8.27 3.60
CA CYS A 257 6.53 7.96 2.75
C CYS A 257 7.03 6.58 3.15
N SER A 258 6.91 5.60 2.25
CA SER A 258 7.27 4.22 2.53
C SER A 258 8.27 3.71 1.50
N PHE A 259 9.43 3.25 1.98
CA PHE A 259 10.50 2.59 1.22
C PHE A 259 11.12 3.42 0.08
N MET A 260 10.92 4.74 0.14
CA MET A 260 11.46 5.70 -0.82
C MET A 260 12.97 5.87 -0.62
N LEU A 261 13.78 5.36 -1.54
CA LEU A 261 15.24 5.40 -1.46
C LEU A 261 15.77 6.81 -1.14
N GLY A 262 16.41 6.95 0.03
CA GLY A 262 17.14 8.14 0.42
C GLY A 262 16.29 9.41 0.55
N LEU A 263 14.96 9.31 0.53
CA LEU A 263 14.09 10.49 0.56
C LEU A 263 14.01 11.11 1.96
N VAL A 264 13.78 10.28 2.97
CA VAL A 264 13.54 10.71 4.34
C VAL A 264 14.81 10.49 5.15
N THR A 265 15.18 11.50 5.92
CA THR A 265 16.30 11.46 6.87
C THR A 265 15.76 11.73 8.28
N PRO A 266 16.48 11.35 9.35
CA PRO A 266 16.08 11.68 10.74
C PRO A 266 15.88 13.18 11.00
N SER A 267 16.53 14.05 10.21
CA SER A 267 16.37 15.51 10.30
C SER A 267 15.22 16.06 9.45
N SER A 268 14.64 15.28 8.53
CA SER A 268 13.64 15.78 7.57
C SER A 268 12.42 16.40 8.24
N LEU A 269 11.93 15.79 9.32
CA LEU A 269 10.76 16.31 10.04
C LEU A 269 11.02 17.64 10.74
N THR A 270 12.26 17.98 11.09
CA THR A 270 12.60 19.27 11.73
C THR A 270 12.21 20.46 10.86
N CYS A 271 12.23 20.29 9.53
CA CYS A 271 11.83 21.31 8.56
C CYS A 271 10.30 21.48 8.44
N LEU A 272 9.50 20.58 9.03
CA LEU A 272 8.04 20.67 8.98
C LEU A 272 7.56 21.98 9.61
N SER A 273 6.84 22.77 8.81
CA SER A 273 6.31 24.06 9.24
C SER A 273 5.36 23.94 10.45
N ASN A 274 5.35 24.94 11.33
CA ASN A 274 4.48 24.92 12.52
C ASN A 274 2.99 24.72 12.19
N PRO A 275 2.41 25.40 11.17
CA PRO A 275 1.03 25.14 10.80
C PRO A 275 0.78 23.70 10.36
N SER A 276 1.69 23.11 9.60
CA SER A 276 1.57 21.70 9.20
C SER A 276 1.74 20.75 10.38
N ALA A 277 2.64 21.04 11.31
CA ALA A 277 2.80 20.26 12.54
C ALA A 277 1.51 20.25 13.40
N GLU A 278 0.79 21.37 13.44
CA GLU A 278 -0.51 21.47 14.11
C GLU A 278 -1.64 20.80 13.31
N THR A 279 -1.60 20.78 11.97
CA THR A 279 -2.67 20.17 11.18
C THR A 279 -2.47 18.67 10.89
N LEU A 280 -1.27 18.13 11.11
CA LEU A 280 -0.94 16.74 10.77
C LEU A 280 -1.74 15.75 11.64
N GLN A 281 -2.46 14.86 10.99
CA GLN A 281 -3.31 13.85 11.61
C GLN A 281 -2.80 12.43 11.37
N HIS A 282 -2.11 12.19 10.26
CA HIS A 282 -1.47 10.93 9.94
C HIS A 282 -0.02 11.13 9.54
N LEU A 283 0.86 10.32 10.14
CA LEU A 283 2.27 10.23 9.81
C LEU A 283 2.67 8.77 9.59
N SER A 284 3.33 8.50 8.47
CA SER A 284 3.92 7.21 8.14
C SER A 284 5.27 7.43 7.51
N LEU A 285 6.35 7.02 8.18
CA LEU A 285 7.72 7.05 7.65
C LEU A 285 8.31 5.66 7.85
N LEU A 286 8.56 4.95 6.75
CA LEU A 286 9.07 3.57 6.77
C LEU A 286 10.30 3.48 5.86
N ASP A 287 11.42 3.04 6.43
CA ASP A 287 12.66 2.78 5.71
C ASP A 287 13.48 1.71 6.46
N HIS A 288 13.72 0.57 5.81
CA HIS A 288 14.43 -0.56 6.42
C HIS A 288 15.89 -0.27 6.79
N GLN A 289 16.52 0.72 6.14
CA GLN A 289 17.98 0.92 6.20
C GLN A 289 18.42 1.99 7.18
N LEU A 290 17.53 2.91 7.54
CA LEU A 290 17.87 4.05 8.38
C LEU A 290 17.48 3.78 9.84
N GLY A 291 18.24 4.35 10.77
CA GLY A 291 17.84 4.43 12.17
C GLY A 291 16.52 5.20 12.37
N PRO A 292 16.07 5.39 13.61
CA PRO A 292 14.76 5.96 13.90
C PRO A 292 14.53 7.30 13.18
N LEU A 293 13.57 7.29 12.25
CA LEU A 293 13.26 8.46 11.41
C LEU A 293 12.47 9.54 12.15
N ILE A 294 11.82 9.17 13.26
CA ILE A 294 10.99 10.04 14.07
C ILE A 294 11.64 10.18 15.44
N SER A 295 12.20 11.35 15.72
CA SER A 295 12.70 11.63 17.06
C SER A 295 11.54 11.96 18.03
N PRO A 296 11.73 11.72 19.34
CA PRO A 296 10.78 12.13 20.37
C PRO A 296 10.46 13.64 20.36
N SER A 297 11.46 14.49 20.05
CA SER A 297 11.27 15.95 19.94
C SER A 297 10.35 16.32 18.78
N GLU A 298 10.48 15.65 17.64
CA GLU A 298 9.65 15.91 16.47
C GLU A 298 8.22 15.41 16.67
N LEU A 299 8.07 14.19 17.21
CA LEU A 299 6.76 13.69 17.60
C LEU A 299 6.12 14.63 18.65
N GLY A 300 6.94 15.19 19.55
CA GLY A 300 6.71 16.38 20.39
C GLY A 300 5.73 17.40 19.84
N ARG A 301 6.01 17.86 18.62
CA ARG A 301 5.33 18.98 17.95
C ARG A 301 3.99 18.59 17.33
N LEU A 302 3.77 17.29 17.08
CA LEU A 302 2.60 16.76 16.36
C LEU A 302 1.44 16.45 17.33
N SER A 303 0.82 17.49 17.87
CA SER A 303 -0.19 17.36 18.93
C SER A 303 -1.55 16.82 18.47
N ASN A 304 -1.86 16.91 17.17
CA ASN A 304 -3.13 16.49 16.56
C ASN A 304 -3.05 15.14 15.82
N LEU A 305 -1.97 14.38 16.06
CA LEU A 305 -1.75 13.09 15.43
C LEU A 305 -2.77 12.04 15.93
N LYS A 306 -3.51 11.46 14.98
CA LYS A 306 -4.52 10.42 15.23
C LYS A 306 -4.09 9.05 14.73
N SER A 307 -3.15 9.03 13.80
CA SER A 307 -2.68 7.82 13.16
C SER A 307 -1.17 7.88 12.97
N LEU A 308 -0.49 6.80 13.32
CA LEU A 308 0.96 6.68 13.20
C LEU A 308 1.33 5.33 12.59
N ALA A 309 2.29 5.32 11.67
CA ALA A 309 2.92 4.10 11.17
C ALA A 309 4.44 4.23 11.12
N LEU A 310 5.14 3.22 11.61
CA LEU A 310 6.60 3.16 11.67
C LEU A 310 7.07 1.70 11.75
N ASP A 311 8.38 1.48 11.65
CA ASP A 311 8.98 0.20 11.99
C ASP A 311 8.79 -0.10 13.48
N PHE A 312 8.56 -1.36 13.82
CA PHE A 312 8.28 -1.79 15.18
C PHE A 312 9.47 -1.50 16.12
N SER A 313 10.70 -1.69 15.64
CA SER A 313 11.93 -1.40 16.40
C SER A 313 12.04 0.05 16.81
N ASP A 314 11.46 0.97 16.02
CA ASP A 314 11.57 2.41 16.25
C ASP A 314 10.49 2.89 17.23
N PHE A 315 9.51 2.04 17.59
CA PHE A 315 8.47 2.36 18.56
C PHE A 315 8.94 2.13 20.01
N THR A 316 9.72 3.09 20.51
CA THR A 316 10.32 3.03 21.84
C THR A 316 9.34 3.38 22.96
N SER A 317 9.69 3.01 24.21
CA SER A 317 8.98 3.44 25.42
C SER A 317 8.83 4.96 25.52
N GLU A 318 9.84 5.72 25.07
CA GLU A 318 9.79 7.19 25.10
C GLU A 318 8.70 7.72 24.15
N LEU A 319 8.62 7.21 22.92
CA LEU A 319 7.56 7.60 21.97
C LEU A 319 6.19 7.19 22.50
N CYS A 320 6.07 5.99 23.06
CA CYS A 320 4.84 5.51 23.69
C CYS A 320 4.39 6.43 24.84
N GLY A 321 5.31 6.83 25.71
CA GLY A 321 5.05 7.76 26.81
C GLY A 321 4.60 9.14 26.34
N LEU A 322 5.18 9.66 25.25
CA LEU A 322 4.74 10.91 24.62
C LEU A 322 3.33 10.82 24.06
N LEU A 323 2.99 9.71 23.40
CA LEU A 323 1.65 9.46 22.85
C LEU A 323 0.61 9.18 23.95
N ALA A 324 1.04 8.68 25.09
CA ALA A 324 0.24 8.52 26.31
C ALA A 324 0.03 9.85 27.08
N SER A 325 0.51 10.99 26.58
CA SER A 325 0.31 12.28 27.23
C SER A 325 -1.13 12.79 27.06
N PRO A 326 -1.83 13.18 28.14
CA PRO A 326 -3.21 13.69 28.05
C PRO A 326 -3.31 15.09 27.41
N ARG A 327 -2.17 15.74 27.13
CA ARG A 327 -2.10 17.06 26.48
C ARG A 327 -2.25 16.99 24.96
N ARG A 328 -2.32 15.79 24.39
CA ARG A 328 -2.38 15.55 22.94
C ARG A 328 -3.73 14.96 22.55
N THR A 329 -4.02 14.98 21.25
CA THR A 329 -5.14 14.20 20.74
C THR A 329 -4.88 12.71 20.94
N PRO A 330 -5.85 11.94 21.45
CA PRO A 330 -5.71 10.49 21.57
C PRO A 330 -5.43 9.82 20.23
N LEU A 331 -4.49 8.88 20.23
CA LEU A 331 -4.14 8.11 19.04
C LEU A 331 -5.25 7.08 18.76
N HIS A 332 -5.71 7.00 17.52
CA HIS A 332 -6.75 6.05 17.12
C HIS A 332 -6.19 4.84 16.40
N ARG A 333 -5.09 5.00 15.67
CA ARG A 333 -4.52 3.97 14.80
C ARG A 333 -3.00 3.94 14.92
N LEU A 334 -2.46 2.77 15.20
CA LEU A 334 -1.02 2.52 15.19
C LEU A 334 -0.74 1.32 14.30
N SER A 335 0.08 1.52 13.27
CA SER A 335 0.50 0.43 12.37
C SER A 335 1.99 0.19 12.53
N LEU A 336 2.39 -1.04 12.80
CA LEU A 336 3.78 -1.39 13.06
C LEU A 336 4.22 -2.48 12.07
N LEU A 337 5.31 -2.22 11.37
CA LEU A 337 5.97 -3.20 10.52
C LEU A 337 7.16 -3.79 11.28
N LEU A 338 7.21 -5.11 11.42
CA LEU A 338 8.35 -5.81 11.98
C LEU A 338 8.97 -6.68 10.91
N ASN A 339 10.25 -6.45 10.61
CA ASN A 339 10.99 -7.25 9.66
C ASN A 339 12.10 -8.02 10.40
N GLY A 340 12.05 -9.35 10.36
CA GLY A 340 13.02 -10.23 11.02
C GLY A 340 14.44 -10.03 10.53
N ALA A 341 14.63 -9.76 9.24
CA ALA A 341 15.95 -9.47 8.68
C ALA A 341 16.56 -8.18 9.25
N ALA A 342 15.73 -7.22 9.68
CA ALA A 342 16.22 -5.98 10.30
C ALA A 342 16.63 -6.17 11.76
N LEU A 343 16.23 -7.27 12.43
CA LEU A 343 16.49 -7.48 13.85
C LEU A 343 17.98 -7.68 14.18
N GLU A 344 18.78 -8.15 13.22
CA GLU A 344 20.24 -8.27 13.38
C GLU A 344 20.91 -6.91 13.61
N PHE A 345 20.38 -5.85 12.99
CA PHE A 345 20.96 -4.51 13.03
C PHE A 345 20.14 -3.51 13.87
N LYS A 346 18.84 -3.79 14.06
CA LYS A 346 17.90 -3.03 14.90
C LYS A 346 17.32 -3.96 15.98
N PRO A 347 18.04 -4.20 17.09
CA PRO A 347 17.52 -5.03 18.16
C PRO A 347 16.28 -4.37 18.80
N LEU A 348 15.37 -5.18 19.36
CA LEU A 348 14.16 -4.68 20.03
C LEU A 348 14.43 -4.16 21.46
N ASP A 349 15.51 -3.41 21.62
CA ASP A 349 15.89 -2.81 22.90
C ASP A 349 15.15 -1.50 23.10
N GLY A 350 14.61 -1.27 24.31
CA GLY A 350 13.88 -0.05 24.64
C GLY A 350 12.49 0.08 23.99
N ILE A 351 11.94 -1.02 23.44
CA ILE A 351 10.55 -1.06 22.97
C ILE A 351 9.56 -0.83 24.12
N ALA A 352 8.36 -0.36 23.76
CA ALA A 352 7.29 -0.12 24.72
C ALA A 352 7.00 -1.33 25.64
N THR A 353 7.08 -1.09 26.95
CA THR A 353 6.80 -2.07 28.00
C THR A 353 5.29 -2.23 28.21
N GLU A 354 4.88 -3.24 28.97
CA GLU A 354 3.47 -3.45 29.32
C GLU A 354 2.86 -2.24 30.05
N ASP A 355 3.62 -1.57 30.92
CA ASP A 355 3.13 -0.38 31.62
C ASP A 355 2.99 0.83 30.69
N ASP A 356 3.86 0.95 29.68
CA ASP A 356 3.73 1.96 28.63
C ASP A 356 2.44 1.75 27.83
N TRP A 357 2.14 0.50 27.42
CA TRP A 357 0.89 0.16 26.72
C TRP A 357 -0.33 0.45 27.58
N LYS A 358 -0.31 0.10 28.88
CA LYS A 358 -1.40 0.45 29.81
C LYS A 358 -1.62 1.95 29.90
N ALA A 359 -0.54 2.73 29.99
CA ALA A 359 -0.62 4.18 30.04
C ALA A 359 -1.22 4.75 28.75
N MET A 360 -0.78 4.25 27.59
CA MET A 360 -1.29 4.70 26.29
C MET A 360 -2.77 4.34 26.09
N VAL A 361 -3.18 3.12 26.42
CA VAL A 361 -4.60 2.68 26.29
C VAL A 361 -5.51 3.44 27.25
N ARG A 362 -5.03 3.85 28.43
CA ARG A 362 -5.80 4.67 29.37
C ARG A 362 -6.18 6.03 28.79
N VAL A 363 -5.29 6.65 28.02
CA VAL A 363 -5.54 7.94 27.35
C VAL A 363 -6.25 7.75 26.01
N SER A 364 -5.84 6.72 25.26
CA SER A 364 -6.34 6.41 23.91
C SER A 364 -7.25 5.18 23.93
N THR A 365 -8.44 5.34 24.51
CA THR A 365 -9.40 4.23 24.71
C THR A 365 -9.92 3.60 23.41
N ASN A 366 -9.83 4.33 22.29
CA ASN A 366 -10.22 3.88 20.96
C ASN A 366 -9.01 3.46 20.10
N LEU A 367 -7.83 3.31 20.71
CA LEU A 367 -6.63 2.87 20.01
C LEU A 367 -6.82 1.46 19.46
N ARG A 368 -6.46 1.29 18.19
CA ARG A 368 -6.39 0.01 17.50
C ARG A 368 -5.01 -0.15 16.93
N VAL A 369 -4.43 -1.34 17.08
CA VAL A 369 -3.10 -1.66 16.56
C VAL A 369 -3.19 -2.66 15.41
N TYR A 370 -2.44 -2.37 14.35
CA TYR A 370 -2.15 -3.28 13.26
C TYR A 370 -0.66 -3.63 13.30
N ILE A 371 -0.34 -4.93 13.33
CA ILE A 371 1.03 -5.42 13.20
C ILE A 371 1.13 -6.28 11.95
N MET A 372 2.16 -6.03 11.14
CA MET A 372 2.62 -6.94 10.10
C MET A 372 4.03 -7.40 10.47
N ALA A 373 4.21 -8.70 10.62
CA ALA A 373 5.48 -9.32 10.94
C ALA A 373 5.95 -10.15 9.74
N LEU A 374 7.13 -9.81 9.23
CA LEU A 374 7.80 -10.44 8.09
C LEU A 374 8.98 -11.26 8.59
N GLU A 375 8.96 -12.56 8.35
CA GLU A 375 10.05 -13.49 8.70
C GLU A 375 10.49 -13.40 10.17
N VAL A 376 9.52 -13.40 11.09
CA VAL A 376 9.76 -13.24 12.53
C VAL A 376 9.54 -14.56 13.25
N VAL A 377 10.55 -15.04 13.97
CA VAL A 377 10.45 -16.25 14.79
C VAL A 377 9.50 -16.09 15.97
N SER A 378 8.88 -17.21 16.36
CA SER A 378 7.90 -17.25 17.46
C SER A 378 8.41 -16.68 18.79
N SER A 379 9.69 -16.85 19.14
CA SER A 379 10.26 -16.28 20.38
C SER A 379 10.19 -14.75 20.41
N GLU A 380 10.43 -14.10 19.27
CA GLU A 380 10.32 -12.64 19.15
C GLU A 380 8.85 -12.19 19.14
N LEU A 381 7.97 -12.93 18.48
CA LEU A 381 6.52 -12.68 18.53
C LEU A 381 5.99 -12.71 19.98
N LEU A 382 6.39 -13.72 20.77
CA LEU A 382 6.04 -13.79 22.19
C LEU A 382 6.61 -12.61 23.00
N ARG A 383 7.78 -12.09 22.62
CA ARG A 383 8.40 -10.92 23.26
C ARG A 383 7.62 -9.63 22.99
N ILE A 384 7.12 -9.43 21.77
CA ILE A 384 6.47 -8.17 21.36
C ILE A 384 4.96 -8.10 21.65
N LEU A 385 4.28 -9.25 21.67
CA LEU A 385 2.83 -9.31 21.84
C LEU A 385 2.44 -9.11 23.32
N LYS A 386 2.32 -7.85 23.74
CA LYS A 386 2.02 -7.46 25.12
C LYS A 386 0.52 -7.55 25.48
N PRO A 387 0.13 -7.99 26.70
CA PRO A 387 -1.27 -8.13 27.10
C PRO A 387 -2.14 -6.88 26.92
N SER A 388 -1.61 -5.70 27.21
CA SER A 388 -2.38 -4.46 27.05
C SER A 388 -2.41 -3.90 25.63
N LEU A 389 -1.74 -4.55 24.67
CA LEU A 389 -1.76 -4.16 23.26
C LEU A 389 -3.18 -4.33 22.67
N PRO A 390 -3.86 -3.27 22.20
CA PRO A 390 -5.20 -3.42 21.62
C PRO A 390 -5.11 -3.88 20.15
N LEU A 391 -4.58 -5.09 19.94
CA LEU A 391 -4.29 -5.67 18.63
C LEU A 391 -5.60 -5.99 17.89
N GLU A 392 -5.82 -5.32 16.76
CA GLU A 392 -6.99 -5.49 15.90
C GLU A 392 -6.68 -6.31 14.63
N ARG A 393 -5.50 -6.08 14.04
CA ARG A 393 -5.05 -6.76 12.82
C ARG A 393 -3.65 -7.32 13.05
N LEU A 394 -3.46 -8.58 12.71
CA LEU A 394 -2.16 -9.25 12.76
C LEU A 394 -1.92 -10.01 11.47
N HIS A 395 -0.89 -9.62 10.73
CA HIS A 395 -0.44 -10.30 9.52
C HIS A 395 0.92 -10.93 9.84
N LEU A 396 0.99 -12.25 9.75
CA LEU A 396 2.22 -13.03 9.86
C LEU A 396 2.51 -13.57 8.46
N ASP A 397 3.62 -13.13 7.89
CA ASP A 397 4.06 -13.52 6.55
C ASP A 397 5.51 -13.97 6.64
N SER A 398 5.79 -15.18 6.21
CA SER A 398 7.07 -15.85 6.49
C SER A 398 7.47 -16.71 5.30
N TYR A 399 8.76 -16.76 5.03
CA TYR A 399 9.32 -17.63 3.99
C TYR A 399 9.83 -18.93 4.62
N SER A 400 10.61 -18.85 5.71
CA SER A 400 11.17 -20.04 6.36
C SER A 400 10.74 -20.20 7.83
N THR A 401 10.34 -19.10 8.47
CA THR A 401 9.98 -19.13 9.89
C THR A 401 8.59 -19.74 10.14
N VAL A 402 8.49 -20.58 11.17
CA VAL A 402 7.24 -21.25 11.57
C VAL A 402 6.66 -20.61 12.82
N VAL A 403 5.36 -20.31 12.77
CA VAL A 403 4.59 -19.88 13.93
C VAL A 403 4.20 -21.10 14.76
N THR A 404 4.53 -21.09 16.05
CA THR A 404 4.20 -22.20 16.95
C THR A 404 2.74 -22.14 17.44
N ASP A 405 2.21 -23.29 17.84
CA ASP A 405 0.90 -23.40 18.48
C ASP A 405 0.81 -22.56 19.77
N ALA A 406 1.90 -22.48 20.54
CA ALA A 406 1.99 -21.63 21.73
C ALA A 406 1.77 -20.14 21.40
N THR A 407 2.28 -19.67 20.25
CA THR A 407 2.08 -18.28 19.79
C THR A 407 0.63 -18.03 19.43
N LEU A 408 -0.01 -18.96 18.70
CA LEU A 408 -1.44 -18.88 18.38
C LEU A 408 -2.31 -18.94 19.64
N GLU A 409 -1.95 -19.77 20.61
CA GLU A 409 -2.64 -19.84 21.88
C GLU A 409 -2.59 -18.50 22.61
N LEU A 410 -1.41 -17.88 22.73
CA LEU A 410 -1.26 -16.56 23.31
C LEU A 410 -2.14 -15.53 22.58
N ILE A 411 -2.09 -15.49 21.24
CA ILE A 411 -2.91 -14.58 20.44
C ILE A 411 -4.40 -14.77 20.71
N SER A 412 -4.86 -16.03 20.71
CA SER A 412 -6.27 -16.37 20.91
C SER A 412 -6.77 -16.02 22.32
N GLN A 413 -5.93 -16.17 23.34
CA GLN A 413 -6.29 -15.88 24.73
C GLN A 413 -6.26 -14.38 25.01
N GLN A 414 -5.21 -13.71 24.55
CA GLN A 414 -4.91 -12.33 24.88
C GLN A 414 -5.76 -11.33 24.10
N TYR A 415 -6.01 -11.61 22.81
CA TYR A 415 -6.66 -10.67 21.89
C TYR A 415 -8.07 -11.10 21.45
N ASN A 416 -8.71 -12.02 22.17
CA ASN A 416 -10.06 -12.53 21.87
C ASN A 416 -11.14 -11.44 21.69
N LYS A 417 -10.97 -10.28 22.35
CA LYS A 417 -11.90 -9.14 22.30
C LYS A 417 -11.53 -8.09 21.26
N THR A 418 -10.31 -8.09 20.75
CA THR A 418 -9.79 -7.02 19.89
C THR A 418 -9.51 -7.48 18.47
N LEU A 419 -9.08 -8.73 18.28
CA LEU A 419 -8.65 -9.27 16.99
C LEU A 419 -9.85 -9.38 16.03
N THR A 420 -9.67 -8.81 14.84
CA THR A 420 -10.66 -8.82 13.75
C THR A 420 -10.10 -9.36 12.45
N HIS A 421 -8.80 -9.16 12.20
CA HIS A 421 -8.11 -9.66 11.01
C HIS A 421 -6.89 -10.47 11.44
N PHE A 422 -6.83 -11.71 10.96
CA PHE A 422 -5.69 -12.58 11.16
C PHE A 422 -5.29 -13.21 9.82
N LEU A 423 -4.06 -12.92 9.38
CA LEU A 423 -3.44 -13.51 8.21
C LEU A 423 -2.25 -14.32 8.71
N LEU A 424 -2.22 -15.60 8.36
CA LEU A 424 -1.12 -16.51 8.63
C LEU A 424 -0.67 -17.12 7.31
N LEU A 425 0.45 -16.62 6.79
CA LEU A 425 0.98 -16.95 5.47
C LEU A 425 2.39 -17.51 5.64
N ARG A 426 2.68 -18.60 4.93
CA ARG A 426 4.03 -19.14 4.78
C ARG A 426 4.28 -19.62 3.35
N ASP A 427 5.39 -19.20 2.77
CA ASP A 427 5.81 -19.56 1.40
C ASP A 427 6.94 -20.61 1.43
N ASP A 428 6.60 -21.80 1.93
CA ASP A 428 7.52 -22.94 2.03
C ASP A 428 6.77 -24.21 1.59
N PRO A 429 7.39 -25.12 0.81
CA PRO A 429 6.71 -26.31 0.32
C PRO A 429 6.28 -27.30 1.43
N ASP A 430 6.90 -27.26 2.62
CA ASP A 430 6.53 -28.12 3.73
C ASP A 430 5.48 -27.42 4.60
N PHE A 431 4.25 -27.94 4.69
CA PHE A 431 3.18 -27.29 5.44
C PHE A 431 3.08 -27.90 6.85
N PRO A 432 3.39 -27.16 7.93
CA PRO A 432 3.40 -27.72 9.25
C PRO A 432 1.96 -27.84 9.76
N ASP A 433 1.67 -28.95 10.42
CA ASP A 433 0.44 -29.14 11.14
C ASP A 433 0.59 -28.66 12.60
N LEU A 434 -0.12 -27.60 12.94
CA LEU A 434 -0.11 -26.97 14.26
C LEU A 434 -0.88 -27.76 15.32
N SER A 435 -1.63 -28.80 14.91
CA SER A 435 -2.44 -29.62 15.79
C SER A 435 -1.74 -30.90 16.28
N ILE A 436 -0.58 -31.29 15.71
CA ILE A 436 0.11 -32.56 16.00
C ILE A 436 0.29 -32.86 17.50
N ASN A 437 0.59 -31.83 18.29
CA ASN A 437 0.90 -31.99 19.71
C ASN A 437 -0.30 -31.78 20.65
N ARG A 438 -1.53 -31.69 20.12
CA ARG A 438 -2.73 -31.33 20.88
C ARG A 438 -3.97 -32.09 20.44
N ASN A 439 -4.91 -32.25 21.36
CA ASN A 439 -6.24 -32.77 21.03
C ASN A 439 -7.15 -31.72 20.38
N GLU A 440 -6.82 -30.43 20.54
CA GLU A 440 -7.62 -29.30 20.06
C GLU A 440 -6.81 -28.49 19.05
N ASP A 441 -7.41 -28.21 17.90
CA ASP A 441 -6.77 -27.43 16.84
C ASP A 441 -6.65 -25.94 17.24
N PRO A 442 -5.45 -25.33 17.17
CA PRO A 442 -5.23 -23.96 17.62
C PRO A 442 -5.96 -22.91 16.76
N LEU A 443 -6.20 -23.18 15.47
CA LEU A 443 -6.94 -22.28 14.58
C LEU A 443 -8.44 -22.33 14.87
N VAL A 444 -8.98 -23.51 15.20
CA VAL A 444 -10.35 -23.67 15.70
C VAL A 444 -10.52 -22.92 17.02
N LEU A 445 -9.58 -23.07 17.96
CA LEU A 445 -9.60 -22.35 19.24
C LEU A 445 -9.51 -20.83 19.04
N LEU A 446 -8.69 -20.36 18.10
CA LEU A 446 -8.61 -18.95 17.74
C LEU A 446 -9.95 -18.44 17.20
N ALA A 447 -10.57 -19.15 16.26
CA ALA A 447 -11.87 -18.78 15.70
C ALA A 447 -12.99 -18.82 16.75
N TRP A 448 -12.92 -19.74 17.72
CA TRP A 448 -13.89 -19.83 18.81
C TRP A 448 -13.76 -18.66 19.79
N ARG A 449 -12.53 -18.36 20.26
CA ARG A 449 -12.26 -17.31 21.26
C ARG A 449 -12.40 -15.91 20.67
N CYS A 450 -11.87 -15.67 19.47
CA CYS A 450 -11.87 -14.36 18.80
C CYS A 450 -13.23 -14.06 18.18
N THR A 451 -14.21 -13.70 19.01
CA THR A 451 -15.61 -13.51 18.57
C THR A 451 -15.82 -12.39 17.54
N ARG A 452 -14.86 -11.45 17.44
CA ARG A 452 -14.88 -10.34 16.47
C ARG A 452 -14.11 -10.63 15.18
N LEU A 453 -13.56 -11.85 15.03
CA LEU A 453 -12.82 -12.25 13.84
C LEU A 453 -13.73 -12.15 12.61
N ALA A 454 -13.33 -11.28 11.68
CA ALA A 454 -14.05 -10.97 10.45
C ALA A 454 -13.24 -11.37 9.20
N VAL A 455 -11.92 -11.44 9.31
CA VAL A 455 -11.01 -11.84 8.23
C VAL A 455 -10.04 -12.88 8.76
N LEU A 456 -10.05 -14.06 8.13
CA LEU A 456 -9.09 -15.14 8.37
C LEU A 456 -8.53 -15.58 7.03
N VAL A 457 -7.20 -15.48 6.88
CA VAL A 457 -6.48 -15.97 5.70
C VAL A 457 -5.39 -16.90 6.14
N LEU A 458 -5.33 -18.09 5.53
CA LEU A 458 -4.41 -19.15 5.88
C LEU A 458 -3.72 -19.67 4.60
N HIS A 459 -2.40 -19.74 4.64
CA HIS A 459 -1.56 -20.31 3.58
C HIS A 459 -0.27 -20.86 4.18
N GLY A 460 0.25 -21.98 3.67
CA GLY A 460 1.52 -22.55 4.12
C GLY A 460 1.46 -23.31 5.45
N TYR A 461 0.25 -23.67 5.89
CA TYR A 461 0.00 -24.49 7.08
C TYR A 461 -1.05 -25.55 6.77
N THR A 462 -0.94 -26.71 7.40
CA THR A 462 -1.93 -27.79 7.26
C THR A 462 -3.20 -27.42 8.01
N VAL A 463 -4.33 -27.45 7.30
CA VAL A 463 -5.66 -27.16 7.81
C VAL A 463 -6.56 -28.34 7.49
N TRP A 464 -6.89 -29.12 8.51
CA TRP A 464 -7.79 -30.26 8.34
C TRP A 464 -9.20 -29.81 7.92
N SER A 465 -9.77 -30.50 6.93
CA SER A 465 -11.10 -30.19 6.37
C SER A 465 -12.21 -30.08 7.41
N HIS A 466 -12.24 -30.98 8.41
CA HIS A 466 -13.21 -30.93 9.50
C HIS A 466 -13.04 -29.70 10.42
N ASN A 467 -11.80 -29.25 10.63
CA ASN A 467 -11.49 -28.02 11.39
C ASN A 467 -11.97 -26.78 10.63
N LEU A 468 -11.83 -26.76 9.31
CA LEU A 468 -12.34 -25.67 8.48
C LEU A 468 -13.88 -25.59 8.53
N VAL A 469 -14.57 -26.73 8.50
CA VAL A 469 -16.02 -26.79 8.72
C VAL A 469 -16.38 -26.26 10.11
N ALA A 470 -15.64 -26.65 11.15
CA ALA A 470 -15.86 -26.15 12.51
C ALA A 470 -15.69 -24.62 12.60
N ILE A 471 -14.61 -24.06 12.05
CA ILE A 471 -14.36 -22.61 11.98
C ILE A 471 -15.53 -21.89 11.31
N SER A 472 -15.99 -22.42 10.16
CA SER A 472 -17.08 -21.85 9.39
C SER A 472 -18.39 -21.79 10.19
N ARG A 473 -18.72 -22.84 10.95
CA ARG A 473 -19.93 -22.92 11.79
C ARG A 473 -19.82 -22.05 13.05
N LEU A 474 -18.63 -21.98 13.65
CA LEU A 474 -18.38 -21.20 14.86
C LEU A 474 -18.57 -19.71 14.62
N ARG A 475 -18.12 -19.18 13.47
CA ARG A 475 -18.23 -17.74 13.14
C ARG A 475 -19.41 -17.41 12.24
N GLY A 476 -19.79 -18.33 11.37
CA GLY A 476 -20.84 -18.14 10.37
C GLY A 476 -20.66 -16.87 9.55
N SER A 477 -21.75 -16.11 9.40
CA SER A 477 -21.76 -14.89 8.57
C SER A 477 -20.93 -13.74 9.14
N SER A 478 -20.47 -13.79 10.40
CA SER A 478 -19.62 -12.74 10.97
C SER A 478 -18.20 -12.77 10.41
N LEU A 479 -17.71 -13.97 10.04
CA LEU A 479 -16.45 -14.13 9.32
C LEU A 479 -16.69 -13.75 7.87
N LYS A 480 -16.39 -12.51 7.50
CA LYS A 480 -16.65 -11.92 6.18
C LYS A 480 -15.72 -12.47 5.10
N ILE A 481 -14.47 -12.73 5.46
CA ILE A 481 -13.44 -13.28 4.58
C ILE A 481 -12.85 -14.50 5.26
N LEU A 482 -12.97 -15.64 4.59
CA LEU A 482 -12.26 -16.87 4.93
C LEU A 482 -11.55 -17.30 3.64
N THR A 483 -10.23 -17.19 3.62
CA THR A 483 -9.43 -17.58 2.46
C THR A 483 -8.41 -18.61 2.92
N VAL A 484 -8.45 -19.79 2.32
CA VAL A 484 -7.51 -20.88 2.59
C VAL A 484 -7.03 -21.40 1.24
N SER A 485 -5.73 -21.49 1.02
CA SER A 485 -5.20 -22.12 -0.20
C SER A 485 -5.61 -23.58 -0.27
N GLU A 486 -5.91 -24.06 -1.48
CA GLU A 486 -6.26 -25.47 -1.69
C GLU A 486 -5.15 -26.42 -1.18
N GLU A 487 -3.89 -26.07 -1.44
CA GLU A 487 -2.71 -26.83 -0.98
C GLU A 487 -2.60 -26.94 0.55
N SER A 488 -3.25 -26.03 1.29
CA SER A 488 -3.25 -26.04 2.75
C SER A 488 -4.31 -26.95 3.35
N ILE A 489 -5.22 -27.51 2.54
CA ILE A 489 -6.35 -28.30 3.02
C ILE A 489 -6.00 -29.77 2.96
N ASP A 490 -6.06 -30.44 4.10
CA ASP A 490 -5.84 -31.89 4.19
C ASP A 490 -7.11 -32.63 4.67
N PHE A 491 -7.21 -33.91 4.29
CA PHE A 491 -8.34 -34.77 4.59
C PHE A 491 -7.87 -35.96 5.41
N ASP A 492 -8.54 -36.16 6.55
CA ASP A 492 -8.24 -37.30 7.42
C ASP A 492 -8.50 -38.62 6.67
N PRO A 493 -7.45 -39.45 6.45
CA PRO A 493 -7.59 -40.69 5.71
C PRO A 493 -8.54 -41.67 6.40
N ASP A 494 -8.67 -41.62 7.73
CA ASP A 494 -9.55 -42.52 8.48
C ASP A 494 -11.03 -42.13 8.32
N GLN A 495 -11.33 -40.84 8.07
CA GLN A 495 -12.68 -40.36 7.79
C GLN A 495 -13.09 -40.50 6.32
N SER A 496 -12.11 -40.56 5.40
CA SER A 496 -12.36 -40.69 3.95
C SER A 496 -13.12 -41.97 3.56
N MET A 497 -13.06 -43.01 4.41
CA MET A 497 -13.71 -44.31 4.18
C MET A 497 -15.24 -44.29 4.38
N CYS A 498 -15.81 -43.24 4.99
CA CYS A 498 -17.24 -43.16 5.35
C CYS A 498 -18.07 -42.16 4.52
N MET A 499 -17.45 -41.41 3.60
CA MET A 499 -18.13 -40.35 2.85
C MET A 499 -18.42 -40.79 1.41
N GLU A 500 -19.69 -40.80 1.02
CA GLU A 500 -20.10 -41.02 -0.38
C GLU A 500 -19.98 -39.70 -1.17
N GLY A 501 -19.14 -39.68 -2.22
CA GLY A 501 -18.95 -38.52 -3.11
C GLY A 501 -17.58 -37.83 -3.01
N ASP A 502 -17.42 -36.72 -3.73
CA ASP A 502 -16.17 -35.95 -3.75
C ASP A 502 -15.95 -35.20 -2.42
N PRO A 503 -14.87 -35.48 -1.66
CA PRO A 503 -14.61 -34.87 -0.37
C PRO A 503 -14.44 -33.34 -0.45
N VAL A 504 -13.89 -32.82 -1.56
CA VAL A 504 -13.72 -31.38 -1.76
C VAL A 504 -15.07 -30.71 -1.97
N HIS A 505 -15.95 -31.32 -2.77
CA HIS A 505 -17.31 -30.82 -2.96
C HIS A 505 -18.10 -30.77 -1.65
N ASN A 506 -17.98 -31.82 -0.82
CA ASN A 506 -18.62 -31.88 0.49
C ASN A 506 -18.08 -30.80 1.44
N LEU A 507 -16.76 -30.58 1.46
CA LEU A 507 -16.14 -29.50 2.22
C LEU A 507 -16.68 -28.13 1.80
N VAL A 508 -16.67 -27.83 0.50
CA VAL A 508 -17.17 -26.56 -0.06
C VAL A 508 -18.62 -26.32 0.36
N LYS A 509 -19.47 -27.35 0.28
CA LYS A 509 -20.87 -27.28 0.68
C LYS A 509 -21.01 -26.97 2.16
N GLU A 510 -20.34 -27.73 3.03
CA GLU A 510 -20.45 -27.57 4.48
C GLU A 510 -19.91 -26.22 4.98
N VAL A 511 -18.78 -25.76 4.43
CA VAL A 511 -18.22 -24.45 4.74
C VAL A 511 -19.13 -23.33 4.24
N SER A 512 -19.67 -23.46 3.03
CA SER A 512 -20.62 -22.49 2.47
C SER A 512 -21.89 -22.37 3.32
N LEU A 513 -22.41 -23.51 3.78
CA LEU A 513 -23.56 -23.56 4.71
C LEU A 513 -23.22 -22.90 6.04
N GLY A 514 -22.05 -23.20 6.62
CA GLY A 514 -21.56 -22.56 7.84
C GLY A 514 -21.51 -21.04 7.71
N LEU A 515 -20.90 -20.53 6.64
CA LEU A 515 -20.72 -19.10 6.39
C LEU A 515 -21.98 -18.36 5.91
N GLY A 516 -23.01 -19.07 5.46
CA GLY A 516 -24.22 -18.51 4.85
C GLY A 516 -23.98 -17.85 3.50
N ARG A 517 -22.89 -18.19 2.82
CA ARG A 517 -22.52 -17.70 1.48
C ARG A 517 -21.66 -18.72 0.77
N VAL A 518 -21.61 -18.65 -0.55
CA VAL A 518 -20.75 -19.52 -1.35
C VAL A 518 -19.29 -19.27 -1.00
N TRP A 519 -18.57 -20.35 -0.72
CA TRP A 519 -17.15 -20.37 -0.40
C TRP A 519 -16.44 -21.40 -1.26
N HIS A 520 -15.20 -21.11 -1.66
CA HIS A 520 -14.33 -22.06 -2.34
C HIS A 520 -12.90 -21.88 -1.83
N PRO A 521 -12.09 -22.96 -1.81
CA PRO A 521 -10.65 -22.85 -1.62
C PRO A 521 -10.03 -21.87 -2.62
N CYS A 522 -8.98 -21.19 -2.18
CA CYS A 522 -8.24 -20.26 -3.03
C CYS A 522 -7.28 -21.03 -3.93
N LEU A 523 -7.47 -20.91 -5.24
CA LEU A 523 -6.60 -21.46 -6.28
C LEU A 523 -5.46 -20.51 -6.66
N ASP A 524 -5.53 -19.25 -6.21
CA ASP A 524 -4.51 -18.26 -6.53
C ASP A 524 -3.24 -18.52 -5.69
N ALA A 525 -2.16 -18.90 -6.36
CA ALA A 525 -0.81 -18.93 -5.79
C ALA A 525 -0.33 -17.55 -5.30
N ASN A 526 -1.04 -16.47 -5.65
CA ASN A 526 -0.78 -15.10 -5.19
C ASN A 526 -1.34 -14.81 -3.78
N LEU A 527 -1.67 -15.85 -3.00
CA LEU A 527 -2.11 -15.68 -1.61
C LEU A 527 -0.94 -15.28 -0.70
N VAL A 528 0.25 -15.79 -1.01
CA VAL A 528 1.52 -15.23 -0.53
C VAL A 528 1.61 -13.79 -1.04
N LEU A 529 1.96 -12.87 -0.14
CA LEU A 529 2.14 -11.48 -0.51
C LEU A 529 3.38 -11.38 -1.40
N SER A 530 3.20 -11.28 -2.71
CA SER A 530 4.31 -11.11 -3.65
C SER A 530 5.12 -9.83 -3.37
N GLU A 531 4.45 -8.80 -2.86
CA GLU A 531 5.06 -7.53 -2.44
C GLU A 531 4.55 -7.16 -1.03
N PRO A 532 5.12 -7.76 0.06
CA PRO A 532 4.62 -7.58 1.42
C PRO A 532 4.68 -6.13 1.91
N THR A 533 5.71 -5.39 1.50
CA THR A 533 5.89 -3.96 1.79
C THR A 533 4.83 -3.09 1.11
N GLN A 534 4.45 -3.41 -0.13
CA GLN A 534 3.36 -2.74 -0.84
C GLN A 534 2.02 -3.04 -0.16
N HIS A 535 1.79 -4.30 0.21
CA HIS A 535 0.60 -4.70 0.96
C HIS A 535 0.48 -3.92 2.26
N PHE A 536 1.56 -3.84 3.04
CA PHE A 536 1.58 -3.05 4.27
C PHE A 536 1.24 -1.57 4.00
N HIS A 537 1.85 -0.95 2.98
CA HIS A 537 1.57 0.44 2.64
C HIS A 537 0.09 0.69 2.29
N GLN A 538 -0.54 -0.23 1.56
CA GLN A 538 -1.96 -0.14 1.20
C GLN A 538 -2.86 -0.34 2.42
N GLU A 539 -2.56 -1.34 3.24
CA GLU A 539 -3.30 -1.65 4.47
C GLU A 539 -3.19 -0.54 5.52
N VAL A 540 -2.01 0.07 5.69
CA VAL A 540 -1.81 1.23 6.58
C VAL A 540 -2.82 2.31 6.26
N HIS A 541 -3.04 2.63 4.99
CA HIS A 541 -4.01 3.65 4.62
C HIS A 541 -5.46 3.22 4.91
N ALA A 542 -5.84 1.99 4.57
CA ALA A 542 -7.17 1.49 4.85
C ALA A 542 -7.47 1.50 6.35
N PHE A 543 -6.54 0.96 7.15
CA PHE A 543 -6.62 0.91 8.60
C PHE A 543 -6.67 2.30 9.25
N SER A 544 -5.81 3.21 8.79
CA SER A 544 -5.73 4.60 9.28
C SER A 544 -7.00 5.40 9.00
N MET A 545 -7.69 5.11 7.90
CA MET A 545 -8.98 5.71 7.54
C MET A 545 -10.17 5.07 8.29
N GLY A 546 -9.93 3.97 9.01
CA GLY A 546 -10.96 3.21 9.74
C GLY A 546 -11.86 2.37 8.83
N MET A 547 -11.35 1.96 7.67
CA MET A 547 -12.06 1.10 6.69
C MET A 547 -11.90 -0.38 6.98
#